data_AF-A0A920JW28-F1
#
_entry.id   AF-A0A920JW28-F1
#
_cell.length_a   1.000
_cell.length_b   1.000
_cell.length_c   1.000
_cell.angle_alpha   90.00
_cell.angle_beta   90.00
_cell.angle_gamma   90.00
#
_symmetry.space_group_name_H-M   'P 1'
#
loop_
_entity.id
_entity.type
_entity.pdbx_description
1 polymer ?
#
loop_
_entity_poly.entity_id
_entity_poly.type
_entity_poly.pdbx_seq_one_letter_code
_entity_poly.pdbx_strand_id
1 'polypeptide(L)'
;MVKNSFKIATIALFIHLGGCVEETAQPVNSVTTIQSETESFNIRNPEIKQDIITALIDSDIQHWTNEDGSIGFYSQDAEQVDAIGYAAIGAYAARN
;
A
#
# COMPACT_ATOMS: atom_id res chain seq x y z
N MET A 1 -32.68 11.50 -8.80
CA MET A 1 -33.90 10.81 -8.33
C MET A 1 -34.16 9.61 -9.23
N VAL A 2 -33.69 8.42 -8.85
CA VAL A 2 -34.31 7.13 -9.22
C VAL A 2 -34.09 6.22 -8.00
N LYS A 3 -35.18 6.00 -7.26
CA LYS A 3 -35.26 5.14 -6.08
C LYS A 3 -35.33 3.70 -6.56
N ASN A 4 -34.25 2.93 -6.42
CA ASN A 4 -34.37 1.49 -6.61
C ASN A 4 -34.92 0.88 -5.31
N SER A 5 -36.22 0.60 -5.39
CA SER A 5 -37.08 0.12 -4.32
C SER A 5 -37.10 -1.40 -4.41
N PHE A 6 -36.40 -2.10 -3.50
CA PHE A 6 -36.62 -3.53 -3.30
C PHE A 6 -37.55 -3.71 -2.11
N LYS A 7 -38.76 -4.18 -2.41
CA LYS A 7 -39.82 -4.44 -1.43
C LYS A 7 -39.91 -5.94 -1.15
N ILE A 8 -39.97 -6.22 0.16
CA ILE A 8 -40.70 -7.29 0.84
C ILE A 8 -40.14 -8.71 0.72
N ALA A 9 -39.67 -9.23 1.87
CA ALA A 9 -40.04 -10.57 2.32
C ALA A 9 -40.26 -10.51 3.85
N THR A 10 -41.52 -10.69 4.24
CA THR A 10 -42.00 -10.91 5.61
C THR A 10 -41.58 -12.30 6.09
N ILE A 11 -41.65 -12.52 7.42
CA ILE A 11 -41.58 -13.80 8.19
C ILE A 11 -40.18 -13.98 8.83
N ALA A 12 -39.97 -14.15 10.14
CA ALA A 12 -40.80 -14.75 11.17
C ALA A 12 -40.70 -14.04 12.53
N LEU A 13 -41.81 -14.06 13.26
CA LEU A 13 -41.91 -13.81 14.69
C LEU A 13 -41.36 -15.02 15.44
N PHE A 14 -40.23 -14.87 16.13
CA PHE A 14 -39.76 -15.83 17.14
C PHE A 14 -39.88 -15.20 18.52
N ILE A 15 -40.92 -15.59 19.26
CA ILE A 15 -41.00 -15.40 20.70
C ILE A 15 -40.22 -16.57 21.31
N HIS A 16 -39.12 -16.30 22.00
CA HIS A 16 -38.50 -17.22 22.96
C HIS A 16 -38.27 -16.47 24.28
N LEU A 17 -39.16 -16.71 25.23
CA LEU A 17 -38.88 -16.60 26.67
C LEU A 17 -38.05 -17.83 27.05
N GLY A 18 -36.86 -17.62 27.61
CA GLY A 18 -36.01 -18.70 28.11
C GLY A 18 -34.55 -18.28 28.16
N GLY A 19 -34.02 -18.12 29.36
CA GLY A 19 -32.65 -17.68 29.56
C GLY A 19 -31.60 -18.71 29.12
N CYS A 20 -30.49 -18.19 28.63
CA CYS A 20 -29.14 -18.61 29.01
C CYS A 20 -28.22 -17.49 28.53
N VAL A 21 -27.54 -16.81 29.46
CA VAL A 21 -26.36 -16.02 29.09
C VAL A 21 -25.30 -17.03 28.69
N GLU A 22 -25.24 -17.33 27.41
CA GLU A 22 -24.02 -17.83 26.79
C GLU A 22 -23.16 -16.60 26.50
N GLU A 23 -22.11 -16.44 27.30
CA GLU A 23 -21.03 -15.52 27.01
C GLU A 23 -20.48 -15.86 25.62
N THR A 24 -20.96 -15.11 24.63
CA THR A 24 -20.55 -15.28 23.25
C THR A 24 -19.13 -14.73 23.17
N ALA A 25 -18.14 -15.62 23.29
CA ALA A 25 -16.77 -15.33 22.92
C ALA A 25 -16.80 -14.89 21.45
N GLN A 26 -16.74 -13.57 21.24
CA GLN A 26 -16.67 -13.00 19.90
C GLN A 26 -15.38 -13.53 19.25
N PRO A 27 -15.43 -14.06 18.02
CA PRO A 27 -14.22 -14.35 17.29
C PRO A 27 -13.50 -13.03 17.09
N VAL A 28 -12.36 -12.86 17.76
CA VAL A 28 -11.41 -11.79 17.46
C VAL A 28 -10.92 -12.10 16.06
N ASN A 29 -11.55 -11.48 15.06
CA ASN A 29 -11.02 -11.43 13.72
C ASN A 29 -9.74 -10.60 13.81
N SER A 30 -8.63 -11.26 14.11
CA SER A 30 -7.30 -10.72 13.95
C SER A 30 -7.13 -10.42 12.47
N VAL A 31 -7.47 -9.20 12.05
CA VAL A 31 -7.04 -8.66 10.77
C VAL A 31 -5.54 -8.53 10.90
N THR A 32 -4.81 -9.54 10.43
CA THR A 32 -3.37 -9.42 10.23
C THR A 32 -3.19 -8.37 9.14
N THR A 33 -3.00 -7.12 9.55
CA THR A 33 -2.45 -6.09 8.67
C THR A 33 -1.06 -6.57 8.30
N ILE A 34 -0.91 -7.12 7.09
CA ILE A 34 0.42 -7.32 6.50
C ILE A 34 0.94 -5.90 6.26
N GLN A 35 1.72 -5.39 7.19
CA GLN A 35 2.49 -4.18 6.93
C GLN A 35 3.49 -4.57 5.86
N SER A 36 3.33 -4.02 4.65
CA SER A 36 4.34 -4.15 3.62
C SER A 36 5.63 -3.54 4.13
N GLU A 37 6.71 -4.31 4.10
CA GLU A 37 8.04 -3.81 4.44
C GLU A 37 8.42 -2.68 3.48
N THR A 38 9.10 -1.67 4.01
CA THR A 38 9.50 -0.48 3.27
C THR A 38 10.99 -0.27 3.41
N GLU A 39 11.62 0.18 2.33
CA GLU A 39 13.03 0.51 2.26
C GLU A 39 13.22 1.95 1.78
N SER A 40 14.44 2.48 1.93
CA SER A 40 14.78 3.79 1.41
C SER A 40 16.26 3.94 1.06
N PHE A 41 16.54 4.84 0.12
CA PHE A 41 17.91 5.24 -0.23
C PHE A 41 17.98 6.76 -0.46
N ASN A 42 19.19 7.31 -0.35
CA ASN A 42 19.43 8.73 -0.54
C ASN A 42 20.47 8.97 -1.65
N ILE A 43 20.19 9.92 -2.55
CA ILE A 43 21.06 10.37 -3.62
C ILE A 43 21.30 11.87 -3.45
N ARG A 44 22.58 12.24 -3.25
CA ARG A 44 22.98 13.64 -3.03
C ARG A 44 22.93 14.49 -4.30
N ASN A 45 23.13 13.89 -5.47
CA ASN A 45 23.08 14.61 -6.74
C ASN A 45 21.62 14.80 -7.17
N PRO A 46 21.11 16.05 -7.27
CA PRO A 46 19.70 16.29 -7.56
C PRO A 46 19.28 15.84 -8.97
N GLU A 47 20.20 15.84 -9.93
CA GLU A 47 19.93 15.41 -11.30
C GLU A 47 19.74 13.90 -11.38
N ILE A 48 20.65 13.14 -10.77
CA ILE A 48 20.52 11.67 -10.66
C ILE A 48 19.26 11.32 -9.89
N LYS A 49 18.95 12.04 -8.81
CA LYS A 49 17.74 11.82 -8.02
C LYS A 49 16.47 12.01 -8.86
N GLN A 50 16.44 13.04 -9.71
CA GLN A 50 15.30 13.31 -10.59
C GLN A 50 15.16 12.23 -11.68
N ASP A 51 16.28 11.75 -12.24
CA ASP A 51 16.28 10.65 -13.22
C ASP A 51 15.69 9.38 -12.61
N ILE A 52 16.08 9.06 -11.37
CA ILE A 52 15.56 7.91 -10.64
C ILE A 52 14.05 8.05 -10.40
N ILE A 53 13.58 9.20 -9.89
CA ILE A 53 12.15 9.43 -9.65
C ILE A 53 11.35 9.27 -10.95
N THR A 54 11.87 9.79 -12.07
CA THR A 54 11.21 9.67 -13.37
C THR A 54 11.09 8.21 -13.79
N ALA A 55 12.16 7.43 -13.67
CA ALA A 55 12.15 6.01 -14.00
C ALA A 55 11.25 5.17 -13.07
N LEU A 56 11.13 5.53 -11.79
CA LEU A 56 10.17 4.90 -10.87
C LEU A 56 8.73 5.16 -11.31
N ILE A 57 8.41 6.40 -11.72
CA ILE A 57 7.10 6.76 -12.27
C ILE A 57 6.82 5.98 -13.57
N ASP A 58 7.79 5.95 -14.49
CA ASP A 58 7.64 5.25 -15.78
C ASP A 58 7.46 3.74 -15.63
N SER A 59 7.96 3.17 -14.52
CA SER A 59 7.85 1.75 -14.18
C SER A 59 6.64 1.41 -13.29
N ASP A 60 5.78 2.39 -12.98
CA ASP A 60 4.65 2.27 -12.05
C ASP A 60 5.05 1.75 -10.66
N ILE A 61 6.25 2.12 -10.19
CA ILE A 61 6.75 1.74 -8.87
C ILE A 61 6.30 2.78 -7.84
N GLN A 62 5.60 2.29 -6.81
CA GLN A 62 5.14 3.15 -5.74
C GLN A 62 6.31 3.65 -4.89
N HIS A 63 6.42 4.97 -4.79
CA HIS A 63 7.50 5.64 -4.07
C HIS A 63 7.00 6.91 -3.37
N TRP A 64 7.77 7.39 -2.41
CA TRP A 64 7.52 8.65 -1.72
C TRP A 64 8.85 9.31 -1.30
N THR A 65 8.80 10.60 -0.97
CA THR A 65 9.94 11.31 -0.39
C THR A 65 9.79 11.39 1.11
N ASN A 66 10.80 10.89 1.85
CA ASN A 66 10.85 10.98 3.30
C ASN A 66 11.27 12.37 3.77
N GLU A 67 11.10 12.67 5.06
CA GLU A 67 11.46 13.97 5.66
C GLU A 67 12.95 14.32 5.50
N ASP A 68 13.82 13.32 5.49
CA ASP A 68 15.27 13.48 5.28
C ASP A 68 15.67 13.62 3.80
N GLY A 69 14.68 13.61 2.90
CA GLY A 69 14.88 13.65 1.47
C GLY A 69 15.33 12.33 0.85
N SER A 70 15.35 11.21 1.58
CA SER A 70 15.49 9.88 0.96
C SER A 70 14.24 9.52 0.15
N ILE A 71 14.40 8.63 -0.82
CA ILE A 71 13.30 8.05 -1.59
C ILE A 71 12.93 6.74 -0.89
N GLY A 72 11.68 6.64 -0.44
CA GLY A 72 11.10 5.43 0.14
C GLY A 72 10.30 4.64 -0.89
N PHE A 73 10.28 3.32 -0.74
CA PHE A 73 9.58 2.37 -1.62
C PHE A 73 9.24 1.08 -0.85
N TYR A 74 8.42 0.20 -1.42
CA TYR A 74 8.11 -1.10 -0.81
C TYR A 74 9.19 -2.14 -1.12
N SER A 75 9.58 -2.93 -0.13
CA SER A 75 10.64 -3.94 -0.25
C SER A 75 10.43 -4.98 -1.35
N GLN A 76 9.17 -5.23 -1.74
CA GLN A 76 8.85 -6.12 -2.86
C GLN A 76 9.43 -5.63 -4.20
N ASP A 77 9.73 -4.33 -4.33
CA ASP A 77 10.21 -3.69 -5.56
C ASP A 77 11.75 -3.44 -5.54
N ALA A 78 12.45 -3.90 -4.49
CA ALA A 78 13.87 -3.57 -4.25
C ALA A 78 14.80 -3.87 -5.43
N GLU A 79 14.68 -5.04 -6.06
CA GLU A 79 15.51 -5.41 -7.21
C GLU A 79 15.33 -4.45 -8.40
N GLN A 80 14.08 -4.01 -8.64
CA GLN A 80 13.77 -3.10 -9.73
C GLN A 80 14.25 -1.67 -9.41
N VAL A 81 14.10 -1.24 -8.17
CA VAL A 81 14.60 0.04 -7.67
C VAL A 81 16.13 0.12 -7.77
N ASP A 82 16.85 -0.96 -7.42
CA ASP A 82 18.30 -1.05 -7.54
C ASP A 82 18.76 -0.96 -9.01
N ALA A 83 18.08 -1.66 -9.92
CA ALA A 83 18.37 -1.60 -11.35
C ALA A 83 18.18 -0.18 -11.92
N ILE A 84 17.11 0.50 -11.51
CA ILE A 84 16.85 1.91 -11.87
C ILE A 84 17.94 2.82 -11.32
N GLY A 85 18.31 2.66 -10.05
CA GLY A 85 19.37 3.43 -9.42
C GLY A 85 20.71 3.29 -10.16
N TYR A 86 21.09 2.06 -10.48
CA TYR A 86 22.31 1.76 -11.22
C TYR A 86 22.29 2.37 -12.63
N ALA A 87 21.18 2.23 -13.36
CA ALA A 87 21.03 2.77 -14.70
C ALA A 87 21.11 4.31 -14.71
N ALA A 88 20.46 4.98 -13.77
CA ALA A 88 20.48 6.45 -13.66
C ALA A 88 21.89 6.98 -13.35
N ILE A 89 22.62 6.34 -12.42
CA ILE A 89 24.00 6.71 -12.11
C ILE A 89 24.90 6.51 -13.33
N GLY A 90 24.75 5.39 -14.04
CA GLY A 90 25.50 5.10 -15.26
C GLY A 90 25.23 6.12 -16.37
N ALA A 91 23.95 6.47 -16.59
CA ALA A 91 23.56 7.49 -17.57
C ALA A 91 24.12 8.88 -17.23
N TYR A 92 24.20 9.23 -15.94
CA TYR A 92 24.81 10.47 -15.50
C TYR A 92 26.32 10.51 -15.76
N ALA A 93 27.01 9.41 -15.47
CA ALA A 93 28.44 9.29 -15.73
C ALA A 93 28.77 9.29 -17.23
N ALA A 94 27.85 8.86 -18.09
CA ALA A 94 28.06 8.86 -19.53
C ALA A 94 27.87 10.24 -20.19
N ARG A 95 27.11 11.14 -19.56
CA ARG A 95 26.78 12.48 -20.10
C ARG A 95 27.65 13.61 -19.55
N ASN A 96 28.42 13.36 -18.48
CA ASN A 96 29.29 14.32 -17.78
C ASN A 96 30.73 13.83 -17.73
#